data_AF-A0A699V139-F1
#
_entry.id   AF-A0A699V139-F1
#
_cell.length_a   1.000
_cell.length_b   1.000
_cell.length_c   1.000
_cell.angle_alpha   90.00
_cell.angle_beta   90.00
_cell.angle_gamma   90.00
#
_symmetry.space_group_name_H-M   'P 1'
#
loop_
_entity.id
_entity.type
_entity.pdbx_description
1 polymer ?
#
loop_
_entity_poly.entity_id
_entity_poly.type
_entity_poly.pdbx_seq_one_letter_code
_entity_poly.pdbx_strand_id
1 'polypeptide(L)' 'MGELTFFLGLQVKQKPDGIFISQDKYVAEILRNFGLTDGKSASAPIDTKKPLLKDPDGEDVDVHTYRSMIGSLM' A
#
# COMPACT_ATOMS: atom_id res chain seq x y z
N MET A 1 21.34 -23.83 -0.83
CA MET A 1 20.60 -22.62 -1.21
C MET A 1 19.69 -22.26 -0.04
N GLY A 2 19.66 -20.99 0.38
CA GLY A 2 18.90 -20.56 1.56
C GLY A 2 17.42 -20.28 1.23
N GLU A 3 16.67 -19.90 2.26
CA GLU A 3 15.25 -19.52 2.13
C GLU A 3 15.12 -18.18 1.38
N LEU A 4 14.21 -18.12 0.40
CA LEU A 4 13.80 -16.89 -0.27
C LEU A 4 12.91 -16.09 0.68
N THR A 5 13.41 -14.96 1.17
CA THR A 5 12.69 -14.09 2.12
C THR A 5 12.09 -12.84 1.47
N PHE A 6 12.64 -12.40 0.34
CA PHE A 6 12.14 -11.25 -0.43
C PHE A 6 12.29 -11.50 -1.94
N PHE A 7 11.28 -11.10 -2.71
CA PHE A 7 11.32 -11.15 -4.18
C PHE A 7 10.47 -10.01 -4.76
N LEU A 8 11.06 -9.13 -5.59
CA LEU A 8 10.37 -7.99 -6.20
C LEU A 8 9.56 -7.13 -5.19
N GLY A 9 10.11 -6.87 -3.99
CA GLY A 9 9.41 -6.12 -2.95
C GLY A 9 8.32 -6.91 -2.19
N LEU A 10 8.06 -8.15 -2.58
CA LEU A 10 7.20 -9.08 -1.86
C LEU A 10 7.99 -9.79 -0.78
N GLN A 11 7.46 -9.82 0.44
CA GLN A 11 7.93 -10.68 1.52
C GLN A 11 7.46 -12.10 1.29
N VAL A 12 8.38 -13.05 1.36
CA VAL A 12 8.12 -14.47 1.19
C VAL A 12 8.40 -15.16 2.52
N LYS A 13 7.41 -15.89 3.03
CA LYS A 13 7.54 -16.75 4.22
C LYS A 13 7.24 -18.18 3.81
N GLN A 14 8.25 -19.05 3.85
CA GLN A 14 8.06 -20.46 3.49
C GLN A 14 7.70 -21.22 4.76
N LYS A 15 6.61 -21.98 4.69
CA LYS A 15 6.10 -22.80 5.78
C LYS A 15 5.94 -24.24 5.29
N PRO A 16 5.84 -25.23 6.20
CA PRO A 16 5.61 -26.62 5.81
C PRO A 16 4.33 -26.84 4.98
N ASP A 17 3.32 -25.99 5.18
CA ASP A 17 2.01 -26.04 4.53
C ASP A 17 1.92 -25.16 3.26
N GLY A 18 2.96 -24.40 2.91
CA GLY A 18 2.99 -23.60 1.68
C GLY A 18 3.81 -22.33 1.79
N ILE A 19 3.58 -21.41 0.85
CA ILE A 19 4.29 -20.13 0.75
C ILE A 19 3.30 -19.01 1.03
N PHE A 20 3.62 -18.16 1.99
CA PHE A 20 2.88 -16.94 2.26
C PHE A 20 3.63 -15.75 1.65
N ILE A 21 2.93 -14.94 0.86
CA ILE A 21 3.47 -13.75 0.20
C ILE A 21 2.72 -12.53 0.71
N SER A 22 3.44 -11.50 1.17
CA SER A 22 2.82 -10.22 1.57
C SER A 22 3.65 -9.01 1.17
N GLN A 23 3.03 -7.83 1.24
CA GLN A 23 3.68 -6.53 1.03
C GLN A 23 3.66 -5.70 2.32
N ASP A 24 3.49 -6.31 3.49
CA ASP A 24 3.23 -5.58 4.74
C ASP A 24 4.31 -4.53 5.04
N LYS A 25 5.58 -4.90 4.85
CA LYS A 25 6.70 -3.96 5.01
C LYS A 25 6.66 -2.81 4.01
N TYR A 26 6.30 -3.10 2.76
CA TYR A 26 6.22 -2.11 1.69
C TYR A 26 5.08 -1.10 1.96
N VAL A 27 3.90 -1.61 2.32
CA VAL A 27 2.74 -0.79 2.70
C VAL A 27 3.08 0.08 3.92
N ALA A 28 3.71 -0.49 4.96
CA ALA A 28 4.12 0.26 6.14
C ALA A 28 5.11 1.40 5.80
N GLU A 29 6.03 1.17 4.87
CA GLU A 29 7.00 2.18 4.42
C GLU A 29 6.31 3.33 3.66
N ILE A 30 5.39 3.01 2.73
CA ILE A 30 4.61 4.03 2.02
C ILE A 30 3.80 4.87 3.02
N LEU A 31 3.05 4.22 3.91
CA LEU A 31 2.23 4.93 4.91
C LEU A 31 3.09 5.85 5.77
N ARG A 32 4.27 5.41 6.20
CA ARG A 32 5.20 6.25 6.97
C ARG A 32 5.70 7.44 6.17
N ASN A 33 6.06 7.24 4.90
CA ASN A 33 6.62 8.30 4.05
C ASN A 33 5.64 9.45 3.80
N PHE A 34 4.33 9.18 3.86
CA PHE A 34 3.28 10.18 3.68
C PHE A 34 2.52 10.54 4.97
N GLY A 35 3.00 10.11 6.15
CA GLY A 35 2.39 10.46 7.43
C GLY A 35 1.03 9.80 7.70
N LEU A 36 0.74 8.66 7.06
CA LEU A 36 -0.53 7.91 7.16
C LEU A 36 -0.47 6.72 8.12
N THR A 37 0.53 6.65 9.00
CA THR A 37 0.74 5.51 9.91
C THR A 37 -0.41 5.29 10.89
N ASP A 38 -1.10 6.37 11.30
CA ASP A 38 -2.25 6.30 12.20
C ASP A 38 -3.59 6.09 11.46
N GLY A 39 -3.52 5.86 10.14
CA GLY A 39 -4.68 5.59 9.30
C GLY A 39 -5.39 4.30 9.71
N LYS A 40 -6.73 4.34 9.77
CA LYS A 40 -7.54 3.16 10.06
C LYS A 40 -7.60 2.25 8.84
N SER A 41 -7.41 0.96 9.06
CA SER A 41 -7.67 -0.03 8.01
C SER A 41 -9.16 -0.10 7.71
N ALA A 42 -9.50 -0.17 6.42
CA ALA A 42 -10.85 -0.42 5.97
C ALA A 42 -11.12 -1.93 5.96
N SER A 43 -12.26 -2.36 6.51
CA SER A 43 -12.67 -3.78 6.50
C SER A 43 -13.18 -4.24 5.14
N ALA A 44 -13.55 -3.30 4.27
CA ALA A 44 -14.05 -3.56 2.94
C ALA A 44 -13.11 -2.96 1.88
N PRO A 45 -12.86 -3.67 0.77
CA PRO A 45 -12.14 -3.10 -0.37
C PRO A 45 -12.86 -1.87 -0.93
N ILE A 46 -12.10 -0.96 -1.52
CA ILE A 46 -12.65 0.16 -2.27
C ILE A 46 -13.42 -0.34 -3.51
N ASP A 47 -14.56 0.27 -3.81
CA ASP A 47 -15.33 -0.04 -5.01
C ASP A 47 -14.64 0.55 -6.25
N THR A 48 -14.09 -0.31 -7.10
CA THR A 48 -13.34 0.09 -8.29
C THR A 48 -14.22 0.57 -9.45
N LYS A 49 -15.54 0.35 -9.38
CA LYS A 49 -16.47 0.75 -10.45
C LYS A 49 -17.02 2.16 -10.27
N LYS A 50 -16.93 2.70 -9.05
CA LYS A 50 -17.38 4.07 -8.77
C LYS A 50 -16.32 5.06 -9.24
N PRO A 51 -16.69 6.07 -10.05
CA PRO A 51 -15.75 7.11 -10.43
C PRO A 51 -15.30 7.87 -9.17
N LEU A 52 -14.00 8.12 -9.07
CA LEU A 52 -13.46 9.01 -8.06
C LEU A 52 -13.83 10.45 -8.45
N LEU A 53 -14.57 11.12 -7.57
CA LEU A 53 -15.00 12.50 -7.76
C LEU A 53 -14.24 13.40 -6.79
N LYS A 54 -14.02 14.67 -7.19
CA LYS A 54 -13.48 15.67 -6.28
C LYS A 54 -14.51 15.95 -5.19
N ASP A 55 -14.06 15.94 -3.95
CA ASP A 55 -14.86 16.41 -2.82
C ASP A 55 -14.94 17.95 -2.87
N PRO A 56 -16.14 18.55 -3.01
CA PRO A 56 -16.28 20.01 -3.05
C PRO A 56 -15.87 20.68 -1.74
N ASP A 57 -15.94 19.96 -0.61
CA ASP A 57 -15.56 20.45 0.72
C ASP A 57 -14.16 19.96 1.13
N GLY A 58 -13.49 19.20 0.27
CA GLY A 58 -12.17 18.64 0.53
C GLY A 58 -11.03 19.67 0.45
N GLU A 59 -9.99 19.46 1.24
CA GLU A 59 -8.78 20.26 1.15
C GLU A 59 -8.03 20.00 -0.16
N ASP A 60 -7.40 21.06 -0.68
CA ASP A 60 -6.57 20.94 -1.88
C ASP A 60 -5.28 20.17 -1.55
N VAL A 61 -4.90 19.24 -2.43
CA VAL A 61 -3.76 18.36 -2.21
C VAL A 61 -2.61 18.81 -3.12
N ASP A 62 -1.40 18.90 -2.57
CA ASP A 62 -0.21 19.18 -3.36
C ASP A 62 -0.01 18.11 -4.46
N VAL A 63 0.04 18.57 -5.71
CA VAL A 63 0.10 17.71 -6.89
C VAL A 63 1.37 16.85 -6.92
N HIS A 64 2.49 17.36 -6.41
CA HIS A 64 3.75 16.62 -6.38
C HIS A 64 3.69 15.49 -5.36
N THR A 65 3.16 15.76 -4.18
CA THR A 65 2.92 14.79 -3.12
C THR A 65 1.96 13.70 -3.58
N TYR A 66 0.83 14.09 -4.19
CA TYR A 66 -0.13 13.12 -4.74
C TYR A 66 0.49 12.22 -5.81
N ARG A 67 1.19 12.81 -6.79
CA ARG A 67 1.87 12.03 -7.84
C ARG A 67 2.97 11.13 -7.29
N SER A 68 3.71 11.59 -6.29
CA SER A 68 4.73 10.78 -5.61
C SER A 68 4.10 9.60 -4.86
N MET A 69 2.94 9.81 -4.22
CA MET A 69 2.21 8.75 -3.52
C MET A 69 1.73 7.70 -4.51
N ILE A 70 1.05 8.09 -5.59
CA ILE A 70 0.60 7.16 -6.63
C ILE A 70 1.78 6.44 -7.28
N GLY A 71 2.88 7.14 -7.58
CA GLY A 71 4.09 6.54 -8.14
C GLY A 71 4.83 5.59 -7.20
N SER A 72 4.54 5.64 -5.90
CA SER A 72 5.07 4.71 -4.90
C SER A 72 4.23 3.45 -4.74
N LEU A 73 3.06 3.32 -5.38
CA LEU A 73 2.32 2.05 -5.38
C LEU A 73 2.95 1.08 -6.39
N MET A 74 3.17 -0.17 -5.97
CA MET A 74 3.67 -1.28 -6.80
C MET A 74 2.51 -2.09 -7.36
#